data_AF-V8N418-F1
#
_entry.id   AF-V8N418-F1
#
_cell.length_a   1.000
_cell.length_b   1.000
_cell.length_c   1.000
_cell.angle_alpha   90.00
_cell.angle_beta   90.00
_cell.angle_gamma   90.00
#
_symmetry.space_group_name_H-M   'P 1'
#
loop_
_entity.id
_entity.type
_entity.pdbx_description
1 polymer ?
#
loop_
_entity_poly.entity_id
_entity_poly.type
_entity_poly.pdbx_seq_one_letter_code
_entity_poly.pdbx_strand_id
1 'polypeptide(L)'
;DQVAPSSTFCKVYTLTPLLTNNREKRGLALDGKLKHEDTNLASSTIVTEGINKEVLGILVSYRVKVKLVVSRAGDVAVELPFVLMHPKPPEQPSPMQPPADVPESDAPVDANLIEFEPK
;
A
#
# COMPACT_ATOMS: atom_id res chain seq x y z
N ASP A 1 6.81 23.48 -18.44
CA ASP A 1 6.96 24.78 -17.75
C ASP A 1 8.35 25.34 -18.01
N GLN A 2 8.54 26.65 -17.97
CA GLN A 2 9.87 27.29 -18.08
C GLN A 2 10.11 28.17 -16.84
N VAL A 3 11.35 28.23 -16.38
CA VAL A 3 11.77 29.09 -15.25
C VAL A 3 12.72 30.14 -15.80
N ALA A 4 12.37 31.41 -15.61
CA ALA A 4 13.19 32.53 -16.09
C ALA A 4 14.46 32.71 -15.22
N PRO A 5 15.53 33.32 -15.75
CA PRO A 5 16.68 33.68 -14.94
C PRO A 5 16.27 34.55 -13.75
N SER A 6 16.91 34.33 -12.60
CA SER A 6 16.72 35.12 -11.37
C SER A 6 15.27 35.18 -10.86
N SER A 7 14.45 34.15 -11.14
CA SER A 7 13.10 34.03 -10.62
C SER A 7 12.87 32.73 -9.86
N THR A 8 11.79 32.69 -9.08
CA THR A 8 11.34 31.51 -8.33
C THR A 8 10.10 30.92 -9.00
N PHE A 9 10.04 29.60 -9.10
CA PHE A 9 8.90 28.87 -9.63
C PHE A 9 8.36 27.88 -8.58
N CYS A 10 7.04 27.89 -8.39
CA CYS A 10 6.35 26.97 -7.49
C CYS A 10 5.14 26.36 -8.19
N LYS A 11 5.09 25.03 -8.28
CA LYS A 11 3.98 24.29 -8.87
C LYS A 11 3.88 22.92 -8.22
N VAL A 12 2.65 22.50 -7.95
CA VAL A 12 2.33 21.16 -7.46
C VAL A 12 2.10 20.24 -8.66
N TYR A 13 2.75 19.09 -8.66
CA TYR A 13 2.53 18.03 -9.64
C TYR A 13 1.95 16.80 -8.94
N THR A 14 0.95 16.18 -9.57
CA THR A 14 0.31 14.96 -9.06
C THR A 14 0.63 13.81 -9.99
N LEU A 15 1.11 12.71 -9.44
CA LEU A 15 1.44 11.48 -10.16
C LEU A 15 0.76 10.29 -9.47
N THR A 16 0.13 9.42 -10.26
CA THR A 16 -0.49 8.18 -9.76
C THR A 16 0.21 6.99 -10.39
N PRO A 17 0.97 6.18 -9.64
CA PRO A 17 1.70 5.04 -10.17
C PRO A 17 0.75 3.86 -10.43
N LEU A 18 0.20 3.76 -11.64
CA LEU A 18 -0.74 2.71 -12.04
C LEU A 18 -0.10 1.69 -12.99
N LEU A 19 -0.40 0.40 -12.80
CA LEU A 19 0.01 -0.66 -13.73
C LEU A 19 -0.63 -0.49 -15.12
N THR A 20 -1.85 0.04 -15.19
CA THR A 20 -2.61 0.25 -16.44
C THR A 20 -1.81 1.02 -17.50
N ASN A 21 -0.96 1.96 -17.07
CA ASN A 21 -0.17 2.83 -17.94
C ASN A 21 1.23 2.27 -18.24
N ASN A 22 1.50 1.04 -17.80
CA ASN A 22 2.83 0.43 -17.85
C ASN A 22 2.78 -1.06 -18.27
N ARG A 23 1.63 -1.60 -18.71
CA ARG A 23 1.45 -3.03 -18.99
C ARG A 23 2.36 -3.56 -20.10
N GLU A 24 2.72 -2.73 -21.05
CA GLU A 24 3.61 -3.05 -22.17
C GLU A 24 5.09 -3.05 -21.79
N LYS A 25 5.44 -2.47 -20.63
CA LYS A 25 6.82 -2.40 -20.16
C LYS A 25 7.25 -3.73 -19.54
N ARG A 26 8.45 -4.16 -19.89
CA ARG A 26 9.06 -5.38 -19.35
C ARG A 26 9.90 -5.06 -18.12
N GLY A 27 10.11 -6.06 -17.26
CA GLY A 27 10.98 -5.94 -16.08
C GLY A 27 10.37 -5.18 -14.89
N LEU A 28 9.04 -5.01 -14.87
CA LEU A 28 8.33 -4.44 -13.73
C LEU A 28 8.11 -5.50 -12.66
N ALA A 29 8.34 -5.13 -11.40
CA ALA A 29 7.91 -5.95 -10.27
C ALA A 29 6.40 -5.78 -10.08
N LEU A 30 5.68 -6.91 -10.05
CA LEU A 30 4.23 -6.98 -9.86
C LEU A 30 3.93 -7.84 -8.63
N ASP A 31 2.80 -7.61 -7.98
CA ASP A 31 2.29 -8.44 -6.87
C ASP A 31 1.64 -9.76 -7.35
N GLY A 32 1.44 -9.90 -8.67
CA GLY A 32 0.77 -11.02 -9.31
C GLY A 32 1.22 -11.25 -10.74
N LYS A 33 0.40 -11.95 -11.53
CA LYS A 33 0.69 -12.25 -12.94
C LYS A 33 0.11 -11.15 -13.81
N LEU A 34 0.89 -10.64 -14.77
CA LEU A 34 0.49 -9.53 -15.67
C LEU A 34 -0.88 -9.72 -16.35
N LYS A 35 -1.27 -10.96 -16.63
CA LYS A 35 -2.54 -11.33 -17.28
C LYS A 35 -3.77 -11.25 -16.35
N HIS A 36 -3.58 -11.24 -15.03
CA HIS A 36 -4.70 -11.14 -14.11
C HIS A 36 -5.13 -9.67 -13.97
N GLU A 37 -6.42 -9.47 -13.78
CA GLU A 37 -7.03 -8.15 -13.70
C GLU A 37 -6.72 -7.45 -12.36
N ASP A 38 -6.61 -8.23 -11.29
CA ASP A 38 -6.35 -7.80 -9.91
C ASP A 38 -4.87 -7.51 -9.61
N THR A 39 -3.97 -7.78 -10.56
CA THR A 39 -2.54 -7.53 -10.40
C THR A 39 -2.21 -6.04 -10.47
N ASN A 40 -1.34 -5.58 -9.56
CA ASN A 40 -0.81 -4.22 -9.50
C ASN A 40 0.73 -4.21 -9.53
N LEU A 41 1.30 -3.01 -9.41
CA LEU A 41 2.73 -2.84 -9.14
C LEU A 41 3.06 -3.44 -7.77
N ALA A 42 4.21 -4.09 -7.65
CA ALA A 42 4.61 -4.72 -6.39
C ALA A 42 4.70 -3.69 -5.25
N SER A 43 4.25 -4.05 -4.06
CA SER A 43 4.45 -3.24 -2.85
C SER A 43 5.94 -3.04 -2.55
N SER A 44 6.28 -1.95 -1.84
CA SER A 44 7.65 -1.72 -1.37
C SER A 44 8.10 -2.76 -0.35
N THR A 45 9.36 -3.19 -0.39
CA THR A 45 9.87 -4.12 0.62
C THR A 45 10.31 -3.35 1.87
N ILE A 46 9.72 -3.69 3.02
CA ILE A 46 10.14 -3.17 4.32
C ILE A 46 11.15 -4.14 4.93
N VAL A 47 12.38 -3.68 5.16
CA VAL A 47 13.44 -4.49 5.76
C VAL A 47 13.58 -4.07 7.22
N THR A 48 13.36 -5.01 8.14
CA THR A 48 13.62 -4.81 9.56
C THR A 48 15.10 -5.04 9.87
N GLU A 49 15.60 -4.36 10.89
CA GLU A 49 16.99 -4.53 11.35
C GLU A 49 17.25 -5.99 11.74
N GLY A 50 18.41 -6.53 11.33
CA GLY A 50 18.81 -7.91 11.59
C GLY A 50 18.35 -8.95 10.55
N ILE A 51 17.53 -8.59 9.55
CA ILE A 51 17.16 -9.52 8.47
C ILE A 51 18.13 -9.39 7.28
N ASN A 52 18.71 -10.53 6.86
CA ASN A 52 19.57 -10.61 5.68
C ASN A 52 18.78 -10.30 4.40
N LYS A 53 19.12 -9.20 3.75
CA LYS A 53 18.48 -8.70 2.52
C LYS A 53 18.52 -9.70 1.37
N GLU A 54 19.57 -10.52 1.29
CA GLU A 54 19.76 -11.49 0.22
C GLU A 54 18.79 -12.68 0.29
N VAL A 55 18.22 -12.97 1.47
CA VAL A 55 17.26 -14.07 1.67
C VAL A 55 15.85 -13.68 1.18
N LEU A 56 15.55 -12.39 1.05
CA LEU A 56 14.21 -11.87 0.74
C LEU A 56 13.85 -11.91 -0.76
N GLY A 57 14.77 -12.35 -1.63
CA GLY A 57 14.53 -12.42 -3.07
C GLY A 57 14.50 -11.04 -3.73
N ILE A 58 13.38 -10.65 -4.33
CA ILE A 58 13.24 -9.37 -5.04
C ILE A 58 12.88 -8.26 -4.06
N LEU A 59 13.77 -7.28 -3.92
CA LEU A 59 13.53 -6.07 -3.13
C LEU A 59 12.99 -4.95 -4.04
N VAL A 60 11.87 -4.36 -3.65
CA VAL A 60 11.19 -3.30 -4.42
C VAL A 60 11.21 -2.00 -3.63
N SER A 61 11.62 -0.90 -4.26
CA SER A 61 11.59 0.44 -3.66
C SER A 61 11.18 1.47 -4.71
N TYR A 62 10.46 2.50 -4.28
CA TYR A 62 9.98 3.55 -5.16
C TYR A 62 10.57 4.91 -4.81
N ARG A 63 10.78 5.73 -5.84
CA ARG A 63 11.27 7.10 -5.73
C ARG A 63 10.53 7.98 -6.72
N VAL A 64 10.19 9.20 -6.29
CA VAL A 64 9.80 10.27 -7.20
C VAL A 64 11.05 11.04 -7.58
N LYS A 65 11.31 11.18 -8.88
CA LYS A 65 12.43 11.95 -9.40
C LYS A 65 11.93 13.23 -10.05
N VAL A 66 12.35 14.38 -9.54
CA VAL A 66 12.11 15.68 -10.16
C VAL A 66 13.37 16.08 -10.91
N LYS A 67 13.24 16.30 -12.22
CA LYS A 67 14.36 16.63 -13.12
C LYS A 67 14.10 17.97 -13.81
N LEU A 68 15.02 18.91 -13.60
CA LEU A 68 15.09 20.20 -14.25
C LEU A 68 16.09 20.10 -15.39
N VAL A 69 15.65 20.40 -16.62
CA VAL A 69 16.53 20.44 -17.80
C VAL A 69 16.99 21.88 -18.00
N VAL A 70 18.29 22.14 -17.86
CA VAL A 70 18.87 23.48 -18.00
C VAL A 70 19.58 23.60 -19.35
N SER A 71 19.09 24.51 -20.19
CA SER A 71 19.64 24.75 -21.53
C SER A 71 21.16 24.93 -21.49
N ARG A 72 21.89 24.06 -22.21
CA ARG A 72 23.37 24.08 -22.34
C ARG A 72 24.18 23.81 -21.06
N ALA A 73 23.53 23.64 -19.90
CA ALA A 73 24.19 23.37 -18.62
C ALA A 73 23.89 21.96 -18.04
N GLY A 74 23.07 21.16 -18.74
CA GLY A 74 22.73 19.80 -18.34
C GLY A 74 21.49 19.72 -17.45
N ASP A 75 21.36 18.61 -16.73
CA ASP A 75 20.16 18.33 -15.95
C ASP A 75 20.45 18.37 -14.44
N VAL A 76 19.55 18.97 -13.68
CA VAL A 76 19.56 18.96 -12.20
C VAL A 76 18.40 18.08 -11.74
N ALA A 77 18.65 17.14 -10.82
CA ALA A 77 17.59 16.27 -10.33
C ALA A 77 17.66 16.03 -8.83
N VAL A 78 16.49 15.83 -8.24
CA VAL A 78 16.32 15.38 -6.85
C VAL A 78 15.42 14.16 -6.82
N GLU A 79 15.65 13.27 -5.85
CA GLU A 79 14.87 12.04 -5.67
C GLU A 79 14.32 12.00 -4.25
N LEU A 80 13.03 11.68 -4.12
CA LEU A 80 12.35 11.49 -2.85
C LEU A 80 11.84 10.05 -2.76
N PRO A 81 12.28 9.25 -1.76
CA PRO A 81 11.76 7.92 -1.54
C PRO A 81 10.32 7.96 -0.99
N PHE A 82 9.52 6.96 -1.35
CA PHE A 82 8.19 6.76 -0.77
C PHE A 82 7.85 5.26 -0.71
N VAL A 83 6.82 4.93 0.06
CA VAL A 83 6.35 3.55 0.27
C VAL A 83 5.01 3.37 -0.46
N LEU A 84 4.98 2.45 -1.42
CA LEU A 84 3.76 2.01 -2.11
C LEU A 84 3.26 0.70 -1.50
N MET A 85 2.03 0.68 -1.00
CA MET A 85 1.39 -0.47 -0.34
C MET A 85 -0.02 -0.70 -0.88
N HIS A 86 -0.56 -1.89 -0.61
CA HIS A 86 -1.98 -2.16 -0.76
C HIS A 86 -2.81 -1.33 0.22
N PRO A 87 -4.05 -0.95 -0.17
CA PRO A 87 -4.97 -0.32 0.76
C PRO A 87 -5.29 -1.27 1.92
N LYS A 88 -5.60 -0.69 3.09
CA LYS A 88 -6.09 -1.48 4.23
C LYS A 88 -7.40 -2.19 3.80
N PRO A 89 -7.56 -3.50 4.06
CA PRO A 89 -8.82 -4.19 3.82
C PRO A 89 -9.98 -3.49 4.56
N PRO A 90 -11.20 -3.52 4.01
CA PRO A 90 -12.37 -3.02 4.73
C PRO A 90 -12.56 -3.81 6.04
N GLU A 91 -12.87 -3.11 7.13
CA GLU A 91 -13.13 -3.76 8.42
C GLU A 91 -14.41 -4.59 8.30
N GLN A 92 -14.29 -5.91 8.46
CA GLN A 92 -15.47 -6.75 8.66
C GLN A 92 -16.09 -6.40 10.01
N PRO A 93 -17.43 -6.22 10.10
CA PRO A 93 -18.08 -6.12 11.39
C PRO A 93 -17.75 -7.39 12.17
N SER A 94 -17.03 -7.23 13.28
CA SER A 94 -16.70 -8.32 14.17
C SER A 94 -18.01 -8.97 14.65
N PRO A 95 -18.16 -10.31 14.56
CA PRO A 95 -19.36 -11.00 15.04
C PRO A 95 -19.56 -10.94 16.58
N MET A 96 -18.79 -10.11 17.29
CA MET A 96 -18.79 -9.99 18.75
C MET A 96 -19.32 -8.65 19.28
N GLN A 97 -19.96 -7.80 18.46
CA GLN A 97 -20.76 -6.70 19.02
C GLN A 97 -22.15 -7.23 19.36
N PRO A 98 -22.47 -7.51 20.64
CA PRO A 98 -23.87 -7.64 21.04
C PRO A 98 -24.59 -6.33 20.69
N PRO A 99 -25.86 -6.38 20.28
CA PRO A 99 -26.67 -5.18 20.12
C PRO A 99 -26.61 -4.35 21.40
N ALA A 100 -26.18 -3.09 21.30
CA ALA A 100 -26.33 -2.12 22.36
C ALA A 100 -27.82 -1.73 22.42
N ASP A 101 -28.63 -2.58 23.06
CA ASP A 101 -29.90 -2.26 23.72
C ASP A 101 -30.61 -3.57 24.08
N VAL A 102 -30.33 -4.09 25.28
CA VAL A 102 -31.22 -5.04 25.96
C VAL A 102 -31.34 -4.56 27.40
N PRO A 103 -32.55 -4.18 27.87
CA PRO A 103 -32.73 -3.83 29.26
C PRO A 103 -32.48 -5.07 30.12
N GLU A 104 -31.65 -4.91 31.17
CA GLU A 104 -31.39 -5.93 32.19
C GLU A 104 -32.71 -6.48 32.73
N SER A 105 -33.03 -7.71 32.36
CA SER A 105 -34.02 -8.52 33.07
C SER A 105 -33.26 -9.43 34.01
N ASP A 106 -33.38 -9.13 35.30
CA ASP A 106 -32.87 -9.92 36.43
C ASP A 106 -33.48 -11.34 36.37
N ALA A 107 -32.70 -12.31 35.89
CA ALA A 107 -33.01 -13.72 36.04
C ALA A 107 -31.69 -14.47 36.28
N PRO A 108 -31.59 -15.29 37.35
CA PRO A 108 -30.37 -16.03 37.62
C PRO A 108 -30.13 -17.04 36.49
N VAL A 109 -28.97 -16.90 35.84
CA VAL A 109 -28.51 -17.76 34.76
C VAL A 109 -28.17 -19.12 35.37
N ASP A 110 -29.00 -20.14 35.11
CA ASP A 110 -28.71 -21.52 35.50
C ASP A 110 -27.59 -22.06 34.60
N ALA A 111 -26.36 -21.96 35.08
CA ALA A 111 -25.20 -22.53 34.42
C ALA A 111 -25.18 -24.03 34.66
N ASN A 112 -25.80 -24.82 33.79
CA ASN A 112 -25.39 -26.19 33.40
C ASN A 112 -26.51 -26.90 32.61
N LEU A 113 -26.41 -26.95 31.28
CA LEU A 113 -26.90 -28.11 30.52
C LEU A 113 -26.26 -28.18 29.12
N ILE A 114 -25.19 -28.96 29.01
CA ILE A 114 -24.83 -29.58 27.73
C ILE A 114 -24.86 -31.08 27.98
N GLU A 115 -26.02 -31.70 27.73
CA GLU A 115 -26.10 -33.15 27.59
C GLU A 115 -25.73 -33.53 26.16
N PHE A 116 -24.64 -34.29 26.01
CA PHE A 116 -24.30 -34.95 24.76
C PHE A 116 -24.94 -36.34 24.75
N GLU A 117 -25.90 -36.58 23.86
CA GLU A 117 -26.35 -37.95 23.57
C GLU A 117 -25.30 -38.70 22.74
N PRO A 118 -24.91 -39.92 23.13
CA PRO A 118 -24.08 -40.79 22.31
C PRO A 118 -24.93 -41.52 21.26
N LYS A 119 -24.42 -41.59 20.03
CA LYS A 119 -24.91 -42.48 18.98
C LYS A 119 -23.96 -43.66 18.83
#